data_AF-A0A8S9I6X9-F1
#
_entry.id   AF-A0A8S9I6X9-F1
#
_cell.length_a   1.000
_cell.length_b   1.000
_cell.length_c   1.000
_cell.angle_alpha   90.00
_cell.angle_beta   90.00
_cell.angle_gamma   90.00
#
_symmetry.space_group_name_H-M   'P 1'
#
loop_
_entity.id
_entity.type
_entity.pdbx_description
1 polymer ?
#
loop_
_entity_poly.entity_id
_entity_poly.type
_entity_poly.pdbx_seq_one_letter_code
_entity_poly.pdbx_strand_id
1 'polypeptide(L)'
;MQALKLHPTVLKKLVDKVPLKDQAWGKMLKHYYFRSDQSKNPSLDHLISIYVERNYLIWRLPDVQKLLKSAAELVIKQLDEKESDAEDFLSVKEEAFPAKHNEYSHLSIHDFSDSVPTLPPDNLQNFVADPRMGGGDQVAAGGGGGGHHQQQQAPPVRDVANRNPLAVFLESMLPWVNLGEGDDDADHQPDNNG
;
A
#
# COMPACT_ATOMS: atom_id res chain seq x y z
N MET A 1 -2.20 -6.00 -28.28
CA MET A 1 -3.40 -5.20 -28.69
C MET A 1 -4.71 -5.97 -28.56
N GLN A 2 -4.72 -7.30 -28.65
CA GLN A 2 -5.91 -8.15 -28.48
C GLN A 2 -6.63 -7.98 -27.13
N ALA A 3 -5.90 -7.73 -26.04
CA ALA A 3 -6.49 -7.54 -24.71
C ALA A 3 -7.50 -6.37 -24.65
N LEU A 4 -7.24 -5.27 -25.36
CA LEU A 4 -8.14 -4.12 -25.38
C LEU A 4 -9.41 -4.39 -26.21
N LYS A 5 -9.33 -5.30 -27.18
CA LYS A 5 -10.51 -5.80 -27.91
C LYS A 5 -11.37 -6.69 -27.00
N LEU A 6 -10.75 -7.60 -26.26
CA LEU A 6 -11.49 -8.49 -25.35
C LEU A 6 -12.13 -7.74 -24.18
N HIS A 7 -11.48 -6.69 -23.68
CA HIS A 7 -11.91 -5.97 -22.48
C HIS A 7 -11.95 -4.44 -22.71
N PRO A 8 -12.87 -3.94 -23.56
CA PRO A 8 -12.92 -2.52 -23.92
C PRO A 8 -13.30 -1.61 -22.74
N THR A 9 -14.04 -2.14 -21.75
CA THR A 9 -14.46 -1.39 -20.56
C THR A 9 -13.29 -0.99 -19.64
N VAL A 10 -12.12 -1.65 -19.79
CA VAL A 10 -10.88 -1.27 -19.09
C VAL A 10 -10.49 0.17 -19.43
N LEU A 11 -10.66 0.59 -20.70
CA LEU A 11 -10.25 1.91 -21.15
C LEU A 11 -10.98 3.02 -20.39
N LYS A 12 -12.31 2.92 -20.29
CA LYS A 12 -13.12 3.91 -19.58
C LYS A 12 -12.74 3.97 -18.09
N LYS A 13 -12.66 2.83 -17.42
CA LYS A 13 -12.30 2.76 -16.01
C LYS A 13 -10.89 3.31 -15.72
N LEU A 14 -9.94 3.11 -16.63
CA LEU A 14 -8.60 3.71 -16.53
C LEU A 14 -8.65 5.23 -16.71
N VAL A 15 -9.38 5.74 -17.70
CA VAL A 15 -9.54 7.18 -17.94
C VAL A 15 -10.22 7.87 -16.76
N ASP A 16 -11.16 7.20 -16.10
CA ASP A 16 -11.85 7.75 -14.92
C ASP A 16 -10.94 7.75 -13.67
N LYS A 17 -10.12 6.70 -13.48
CA LYS A 17 -9.25 6.56 -12.30
C LYS A 17 -7.96 7.38 -12.41
N VAL A 18 -7.44 7.56 -13.62
CA VAL A 18 -6.17 8.26 -13.89
C VAL A 18 -6.49 9.62 -14.51
N PRO A 19 -5.93 10.74 -14.02
CA PRO A 19 -6.19 12.07 -14.57
C PRO A 19 -5.50 12.24 -15.94
N LEU A 20 -6.08 11.63 -16.97
CA LEU A 20 -5.61 11.70 -18.35
C LEU A 20 -6.12 12.99 -18.99
N LYS A 21 -5.25 14.01 -19.12
CA LYS A 21 -5.61 15.38 -19.57
C LYS A 21 -5.85 15.53 -21.07
N ASP A 22 -5.68 14.48 -21.87
CA ASP A 22 -5.79 14.55 -23.33
C ASP A 22 -7.27 14.49 -23.79
N GLN A 23 -7.70 15.52 -24.53
CA GLN A 23 -9.02 15.60 -25.15
C GLN A 23 -9.32 14.40 -26.08
N ALA A 24 -8.28 13.75 -26.61
CA ALA A 24 -8.41 12.56 -27.45
C ALA A 24 -9.17 11.43 -26.74
N TRP A 25 -8.98 11.25 -25.43
CA TRP A 25 -9.70 10.21 -24.67
C TRP A 25 -11.21 10.40 -24.74
N GLY A 26 -11.69 11.64 -24.63
CA GLY A 26 -13.11 11.96 -24.75
C GLY A 26 -13.69 11.62 -26.13
N LYS A 27 -12.90 11.71 -27.20
CA LYS A 27 -13.32 11.28 -28.54
C LYS A 27 -13.38 9.75 -28.63
N MET A 28 -12.38 9.05 -28.09
CA MET A 28 -12.28 7.59 -28.15
C MET A 28 -13.38 6.91 -27.33
N LEU A 29 -13.70 7.45 -26.15
CA LEU A 29 -14.78 6.94 -25.28
C LEU A 29 -16.18 7.13 -25.88
N LYS A 30 -16.35 8.01 -26.89
CA LYS A 30 -17.62 8.14 -27.63
C LYS A 30 -17.82 7.04 -28.67
N HIS A 31 -16.77 6.32 -29.05
CA HIS A 31 -16.85 5.23 -30.01
C HIS A 31 -17.74 4.09 -29.47
N TYR A 32 -18.57 3.47 -30.32
CA TYR A 32 -19.58 2.49 -29.88
C TYR A 32 -18.99 1.30 -29.11
N TYR A 33 -17.73 0.98 -29.39
CA TYR A 33 -17.00 -0.10 -28.76
C TYR A 33 -16.52 0.23 -27.34
N PHE A 34 -16.18 1.49 -27.05
CA PHE A 34 -15.64 1.93 -25.77
C PHE A 34 -16.65 2.70 -24.90
N ARG A 35 -17.82 3.04 -25.44
CA ARG A 35 -18.85 3.82 -24.71
C ARG A 35 -19.50 3.08 -23.55
N SER A 36 -19.39 1.75 -23.50
CA SER A 36 -20.05 0.93 -22.49
C SER A 36 -19.26 0.95 -21.18
N ASP A 37 -19.99 1.05 -20.07
CA ASP A 37 -19.40 1.12 -18.72
C ASP A 37 -19.30 -0.27 -18.10
N GLN A 38 -20.02 -1.24 -18.69
CA GLN A 38 -20.18 -2.59 -18.20
C GLN A 38 -19.95 -3.59 -19.34
N SER A 39 -19.36 -4.73 -18.98
CA SER A 39 -19.04 -5.82 -19.88
C SER A 39 -20.19 -6.81 -20.04
N LYS A 40 -21.34 -6.56 -19.39
CA LYS A 40 -22.48 -7.49 -19.26
C LYS A 40 -22.19 -8.76 -18.45
N ASN A 41 -21.00 -8.88 -17.88
CA ASN A 41 -20.63 -9.95 -16.96
C ASN A 41 -20.17 -9.33 -15.62
N PRO A 42 -20.86 -9.62 -14.51
CA PRO A 42 -20.55 -9.00 -13.23
C PRO A 42 -19.22 -9.47 -12.61
N SER A 43 -18.79 -10.71 -12.85
CA SER A 43 -17.46 -11.20 -12.46
C SER A 43 -16.37 -10.42 -13.19
N LEU A 44 -16.50 -10.25 -14.51
CA LEU A 44 -15.53 -9.53 -15.32
C LEU A 44 -15.47 -8.04 -14.95
N ASP A 45 -16.61 -7.39 -14.73
CA ASP A 45 -16.65 -5.99 -14.31
C ASP A 45 -15.96 -5.78 -12.95
N HIS A 46 -16.10 -6.75 -12.04
CA HIS A 46 -15.40 -6.75 -10.75
C HIS A 46 -13.89 -6.94 -10.90
N LEU A 47 -13.47 -7.94 -11.68
CA LEU A 47 -12.05 -8.20 -11.96
C LEU A 47 -11.36 -7.02 -12.65
N ILE A 48 -12.03 -6.37 -13.60
CA ILE A 48 -11.50 -5.17 -14.24
C ILE A 48 -11.32 -4.04 -13.22
N SER A 49 -12.27 -3.90 -12.29
CA SER A 49 -12.17 -2.88 -11.24
C SER A 49 -10.99 -3.16 -10.30
N ILE A 50 -10.76 -4.42 -9.91
CA ILE A 50 -9.57 -4.84 -9.15
C ILE A 50 -8.28 -4.57 -9.95
N TYR A 51 -8.25 -4.93 -11.24
CA TYR A 51 -7.10 -4.67 -12.11
C TYR A 51 -6.75 -3.19 -12.17
N VAL A 52 -7.75 -2.33 -12.38
CA VAL A 52 -7.56 -0.88 -12.42
C VAL A 52 -7.09 -0.35 -11.08
N GLU A 53 -7.70 -0.79 -9.97
CA GLU A 53 -7.31 -0.35 -8.62
C GLU A 53 -5.84 -0.67 -8.30
N ARG A 54 -5.37 -1.85 -8.70
CA ARG A 54 -4.00 -2.28 -8.45
C ARG A 54 -2.97 -1.65 -9.39
N ASN A 55 -3.35 -1.32 -10.63
CA ASN A 55 -2.39 -0.96 -11.68
C ASN A 55 -2.49 0.50 -12.13
N TYR A 56 -3.39 1.34 -11.59
CA TYR A 56 -3.58 2.71 -12.09
C TYR A 56 -2.31 3.58 -12.06
N LEU A 57 -1.34 3.30 -11.16
CA LEU A 57 -0.10 4.07 -11.05
C LEU A 57 0.78 3.96 -12.32
N ILE A 58 0.91 2.77 -12.91
CA ILE A 58 1.73 2.59 -14.13
C ILE A 58 1.14 3.35 -15.32
N TRP A 59 -0.18 3.55 -15.34
CA TRP A 59 -0.89 4.27 -16.38
C TRP A 59 -0.73 5.80 -16.27
N ARG A 60 -0.10 6.31 -15.21
CA ARG A 60 0.28 7.73 -15.10
C ARG A 60 1.50 8.10 -15.95
N LEU A 61 2.28 7.10 -16.39
CA LEU A 61 3.49 7.31 -17.16
C LEU A 61 3.15 7.75 -18.61
N PRO A 62 3.72 8.85 -19.13
CA PRO A 62 3.38 9.37 -20.46
C PRO A 62 3.56 8.36 -21.60
N ASP A 63 4.63 7.56 -21.56
CA ASP A 63 4.90 6.55 -22.60
C ASP A 63 3.85 5.44 -22.60
N VAL A 64 3.38 5.04 -21.42
CA VAL A 64 2.33 4.04 -21.25
C VAL A 64 0.98 4.60 -21.73
N GLN A 65 0.70 5.88 -21.46
CA GLN A 65 -0.49 6.55 -22.00
C GLN A 65 -0.46 6.65 -23.53
N LYS A 66 0.71 6.98 -24.11
CA LYS A 66 0.90 7.00 -25.55
C LYS A 66 0.68 5.62 -26.17
N LEU A 67 1.20 4.58 -25.54
CA LEU A 67 0.97 3.19 -25.95
C LEU A 67 -0.52 2.82 -25.92
N LEU A 68 -1.21 3.16 -24.83
CA LEU A 68 -2.64 2.90 -24.68
C LEU A 68 -3.45 3.62 -25.77
N LYS A 69 -3.11 4.88 -26.04
CA LYS A 69 -3.77 5.70 -27.07
C LYS A 69 -3.59 5.08 -28.45
N SER A 70 -2.35 4.78 -28.85
CA SER A 70 -2.08 4.15 -30.15
C SER A 70 -2.79 2.79 -30.28
N ALA A 71 -2.84 2.00 -29.21
CA ALA A 71 -3.55 0.72 -29.22
C ALA A 71 -5.07 0.91 -29.41
N ALA A 72 -5.67 1.87 -28.69
CA ALA A 72 -7.09 2.15 -28.79
C ALA A 72 -7.47 2.76 -30.16
N GLU A 73 -6.60 3.60 -30.74
CA GLU A 73 -6.76 4.12 -32.11
C GLU A 73 -6.72 2.98 -33.14
N LEU A 74 -5.78 2.03 -32.98
CA LEU A 74 -5.71 0.87 -33.88
C LEU A 74 -6.96 -0.01 -33.78
N VAL A 75 -7.48 -0.23 -32.56
CA VAL A 75 -8.71 -1.00 -32.36
C VAL A 75 -9.89 -0.34 -33.07
N ILE A 76 -10.07 0.98 -32.93
CA ILE A 76 -11.12 1.72 -33.64
C ILE A 76 -10.98 1.55 -35.14
N LYS A 77 -9.78 1.80 -35.68
CA LYS A 77 -9.52 1.67 -37.12
C LYS A 77 -9.85 0.28 -37.64
N GLN A 78 -9.46 -0.77 -36.92
CA GLN A 78 -9.73 -2.15 -37.32
C GLN A 78 -11.22 -2.50 -37.29
N LEU A 79 -11.96 -1.98 -36.31
CA LEU A 79 -13.40 -2.20 -36.20
C LEU A 79 -14.18 -1.46 -37.28
N ASP A 80 -13.77 -0.23 -37.60
CA ASP A 80 -14.34 0.55 -38.71
C ASP A 80 -14.10 -0.14 -40.08
N GLU A 81 -13.00 -0.87 -40.23
CA GLU A 81 -12.67 -1.62 -41.45
C GLU A 81 -13.33 -3.02 -41.49
N LYS A 82 -13.51 -3.68 -40.33
CA LYS A 82 -14.02 -5.06 -40.20
C LYS A 82 -14.88 -5.24 -38.95
N GLU A 83 -16.17 -4.98 -39.08
CA GLU A 83 -17.13 -5.11 -37.99
C GLU A 83 -17.27 -6.56 -37.48
N SER A 84 -17.07 -7.56 -38.34
CA SER A 84 -17.20 -9.00 -37.99
C SER A 84 -16.27 -9.44 -36.85
N ASP A 85 -15.09 -8.84 -36.75
CA ASP A 85 -14.12 -9.16 -35.70
C ASP A 85 -14.69 -8.86 -34.30
N ALA A 86 -15.60 -7.88 -34.17
CA ALA A 86 -16.17 -7.50 -32.88
C ALA A 86 -17.02 -8.62 -32.26
N GLU A 87 -17.80 -9.32 -33.08
CA GLU A 87 -18.72 -10.38 -32.66
C GLU A 87 -17.97 -11.64 -32.23
N ASP A 88 -16.85 -11.94 -32.87
CA ASP A 88 -15.98 -13.05 -32.47
C ASP A 88 -15.42 -12.83 -31.05
N PHE A 89 -15.01 -11.60 -30.73
CA PHE A 89 -14.51 -11.28 -29.39
C PHE A 89 -15.60 -11.31 -28.31
N LEU A 90 -16.84 -10.96 -28.66
CA LEU A 90 -17.97 -11.10 -27.75
C LEU A 90 -18.22 -12.58 -27.41
N SER A 91 -18.19 -13.45 -28.42
CA SER A 91 -18.36 -14.89 -28.26
C SER A 91 -17.27 -15.50 -27.36
N VAL A 92 -15.99 -15.15 -27.60
CA VAL A 92 -14.86 -15.60 -26.78
C VAL A 92 -15.02 -15.15 -25.31
N LYS A 93 -15.53 -13.95 -25.08
CA LYS A 93 -15.73 -13.42 -23.72
C LYS A 93 -16.86 -14.14 -22.99
N GLU A 94 -17.95 -14.49 -23.68
CA GLU A 94 -19.05 -15.25 -23.09
C GLU A 94 -18.64 -16.68 -22.73
N GLU A 95 -17.77 -17.30 -23.54
CA GLU A 95 -17.17 -18.61 -23.21
C GLU A 95 -16.23 -18.53 -22.01
N ALA A 96 -15.39 -17.49 -21.93
CA ALA A 96 -14.42 -17.32 -20.85
C ALA A 96 -15.08 -16.95 -19.50
N PHE A 97 -16.20 -16.23 -19.53
CA PHE A 97 -16.93 -15.81 -18.33
C PHE A 97 -18.41 -16.23 -18.41
N PRO A 98 -18.72 -17.52 -18.21
CA PRO A 98 -20.09 -18.05 -18.35
C PRO A 98 -20.97 -17.73 -17.13
N ALA A 99 -20.38 -17.31 -16.01
CA ALA A 99 -21.10 -17.07 -14.77
C ALA A 99 -22.05 -15.86 -14.87
N LYS A 100 -23.28 -16.04 -14.40
CA LYS A 100 -24.33 -15.00 -14.39
C LYS A 100 -24.26 -14.08 -13.15
N HIS A 101 -23.51 -14.48 -12.13
CA HIS A 101 -23.31 -13.73 -10.90
C HIS A 101 -21.81 -13.46 -10.69
N ASN A 102 -21.48 -12.50 -9.81
CA ASN A 102 -20.09 -12.17 -9.50
C ASN A 102 -19.46 -13.24 -8.57
N GLU A 103 -18.64 -14.11 -9.15
CA GLU A 103 -17.89 -15.16 -8.45
C GLU A 103 -16.79 -14.59 -7.54
N TYR A 104 -16.37 -13.36 -7.78
CA TYR A 104 -15.30 -12.66 -7.07
C TYR A 104 -15.83 -11.62 -6.07
N SER A 105 -17.13 -11.68 -5.76
CA SER A 105 -17.79 -10.73 -4.83
C SER A 105 -17.18 -10.71 -3.42
N HIS A 106 -16.52 -11.80 -3.02
CA HIS A 106 -15.80 -11.91 -1.75
C HIS A 106 -14.47 -11.12 -1.72
N LEU A 107 -13.98 -10.65 -2.87
CA LEU A 107 -12.76 -9.84 -2.95
C LEU A 107 -13.15 -8.36 -2.91
N SER A 108 -12.73 -7.66 -1.85
CA SER A 108 -12.88 -6.20 -1.77
C SER A 108 -11.92 -5.52 -2.74
N ILE A 109 -12.41 -4.53 -3.50
CA ILE A 109 -11.57 -3.77 -4.44
C ILE A 109 -10.51 -2.96 -3.68
N HIS A 110 -10.85 -2.42 -2.51
CA HIS A 110 -9.97 -1.55 -1.72
C HIS A 110 -8.72 -2.26 -1.21
N ASP A 111 -8.79 -3.57 -0.99
CA ASP A 111 -7.67 -4.38 -0.50
C ASP A 111 -6.53 -4.45 -1.53
N PHE A 112 -6.81 -4.11 -2.79
CA PHE A 112 -5.84 -4.08 -3.89
C PHE A 112 -5.33 -2.67 -4.21
N SER A 113 -5.71 -1.66 -3.43
CA SER A 113 -5.15 -0.33 -3.56
C SER A 113 -3.76 -0.29 -2.92
N ASP A 114 -2.80 0.41 -3.54
CA ASP A 114 -1.46 0.64 -2.97
C ASP A 114 -1.47 1.61 -1.76
N SER A 115 -2.66 1.90 -1.22
CA SER A 115 -2.90 2.76 -0.08
C SER A 115 -2.62 1.99 1.21
N VAL A 116 -1.42 2.13 1.78
CA VAL A 116 -1.14 1.60 3.12
C VAL A 116 -1.93 2.44 4.14
N PRO A 117 -2.76 1.84 5.01
CA PRO A 117 -3.39 2.58 6.10
C PRO A 117 -2.27 3.15 6.98
N THR A 118 -2.08 4.46 6.95
CA THR A 118 -1.26 5.13 7.95
C THR A 118 -2.05 5.11 9.25
N LEU A 119 -1.44 4.60 10.32
CA LEU A 119 -2.04 4.71 11.65
C LEU A 119 -2.36 6.19 11.91
N PRO A 120 -3.55 6.51 12.46
CA PRO A 120 -3.84 7.86 12.91
C PRO A 120 -2.72 8.32 13.84
N PRO A 121 -2.22 9.57 13.70
CA PRO A 121 -1.11 10.07 14.50
C PRO A 121 -1.38 9.97 16.02
N ASP A 122 -2.64 9.97 16.42
CA ASP A 122 -3.09 9.85 17.82
C ASP A 122 -2.71 8.50 18.46
N ASN A 123 -2.48 7.45 17.67
CA ASN A 123 -2.13 6.12 18.18
C ASN A 123 -0.62 5.87 18.30
N LEU A 124 0.23 6.76 17.77
CA LEU A 124 1.69 6.66 17.97
C LEU A 124 2.10 7.01 19.39
N GLN A 125 1.35 7.89 20.07
CA GLN A 125 1.63 8.32 21.44
C GLN A 125 1.40 7.20 22.46
N ASN A 126 0.55 6.22 22.17
CA ASN A 126 0.35 5.04 23.03
C ASN A 126 1.49 4.01 22.92
N PHE A 127 2.29 4.05 21.85
CA PHE A 127 3.46 3.19 21.67
C PHE A 127 4.76 3.86 22.13
N VAL A 128 4.78 5.18 22.24
CA VAL A 128 5.82 5.92 22.97
C VAL A 128 5.43 5.90 24.45
N ALA A 129 5.54 4.72 25.08
CA ALA A 129 5.49 4.63 26.52
C ALA A 129 6.64 5.48 27.08
N ASP A 130 6.31 6.58 27.75
CA ASP A 130 7.26 7.40 28.50
C ASP A 130 7.98 6.51 29.53
N PRO A 131 9.32 6.34 29.46
CA PRO A 131 10.05 5.53 30.42
C PRO A 131 10.01 6.08 31.86
N ARG A 132 9.42 7.27 32.08
CA ARG A 132 9.43 7.98 33.36
C ARG A 132 8.15 7.84 34.17
N MET A 133 7.09 7.22 33.65
CA MET A 133 5.86 6.94 34.42
C MET A 133 5.86 5.52 35.01
N GLY A 134 6.86 5.25 35.85
CA GLY A 134 6.91 4.12 36.76
C GLY A 134 7.21 4.59 38.18
N GLY A 135 6.58 5.68 38.61
CA GLY A 135 6.93 6.36 39.85
C GLY A 135 5.74 6.97 40.55
N GLY A 136 5.19 6.22 41.51
CA GLY A 136 4.44 6.76 42.64
C GLY A 136 2.93 6.78 42.48
N ASP A 137 2.27 5.75 43.00
CA ASP A 137 1.18 6.04 43.94
C ASP A 137 1.13 5.02 45.09
N GLN A 138 0.98 5.56 46.29
CA GLN A 138 1.00 4.83 47.54
C GLN A 138 -0.39 4.21 47.78
N VAL A 139 -0.45 2.89 47.89
CA VAL A 139 -1.54 2.22 48.64
C VAL A 139 -0.93 1.24 49.62
N ALA A 140 -0.85 1.67 50.87
CA ALA A 140 -0.63 0.80 52.00
C ALA A 140 -1.87 -0.04 52.26
N ALA A 141 -1.69 -1.36 52.37
CA ALA A 141 -2.25 -2.27 53.39
C ALA A 141 -2.63 -3.65 52.81
N GLY A 142 -2.04 -4.69 53.40
CA GLY A 142 -2.71 -5.98 53.58
C GLY A 142 -2.21 -7.16 52.74
N GLY A 143 -1.42 -8.03 53.37
CA GLY A 143 -1.59 -9.49 53.22
C GLY A 143 -0.74 -10.21 52.16
N GLY A 144 0.40 -10.75 52.61
CA GLY A 144 0.95 -12.09 52.34
C GLY A 144 0.80 -12.76 50.96
N GLY A 145 1.93 -13.14 50.38
CA GLY A 145 2.03 -14.26 49.43
C GLY A 145 3.11 -14.05 48.37
N GLY A 146 4.09 -14.94 48.34
CA GLY A 146 5.32 -14.80 47.55
C GLY A 146 5.11 -14.79 46.03
N GLY A 147 6.00 -14.06 45.35
CA GLY A 147 6.14 -14.06 43.89
C GLY A 147 7.49 -13.45 43.53
N HIS A 148 8.38 -14.30 42.99
CA HIS A 148 9.76 -13.98 42.62
C HIS A 148 9.85 -12.76 41.69
N HIS A 149 10.37 -11.63 42.19
CA HIS A 149 10.79 -10.50 41.36
C HIS A 149 12.10 -10.86 40.67
N GLN A 150 12.00 -11.29 39.42
CA GLN A 150 13.14 -11.40 38.53
C GLN A 150 13.60 -9.97 38.19
N GLN A 151 14.71 -9.54 38.78
CA GLN A 151 15.44 -8.33 38.39
C GLN A 151 15.74 -8.42 36.88
N GLN A 152 14.95 -7.73 36.06
CA GLN A 152 15.34 -7.43 34.69
C GLN A 152 16.46 -6.40 34.77
N GLN A 153 17.69 -6.90 34.74
CA GLN A 153 18.89 -6.10 34.51
C GLN A 153 18.68 -5.33 33.21
N ALA A 154 18.83 -4.00 33.28
CA ALA A 154 18.90 -3.17 32.09
C ALA A 154 20.03 -3.72 31.17
N PRO A 155 19.81 -3.81 29.84
CA PRO A 155 20.85 -4.28 28.94
C PRO A 155 22.10 -3.39 29.07
N PRO A 156 23.31 -3.96 29.03
CA PRO A 156 24.54 -3.18 29.13
C PRO A 156 24.61 -2.18 27.98
N VAL A 157 24.90 -0.93 28.32
CA VAL A 157 25.22 0.15 27.37
C VAL A 157 26.38 -0.32 26.49
N ARG A 158 26.21 -0.24 25.16
CA ARG A 158 27.20 -0.73 24.20
C ARG A 158 27.98 0.42 23.59
N ASP A 159 29.28 0.42 23.79
CA ASP A 159 30.22 1.41 23.23
C ASP A 159 30.20 1.40 21.69
N VAL A 160 30.23 2.60 21.12
CA VAL A 160 30.04 2.93 19.69
C VAL A 160 31.37 3.25 19.01
N ALA A 161 32.45 3.51 19.76
CA ALA A 161 33.70 4.10 19.26
C ALA A 161 34.49 3.24 18.25
N ASN A 162 34.19 1.93 18.13
CA ASN A 162 34.93 1.01 17.24
C ASN A 162 34.02 0.07 16.42
N ARG A 163 32.81 0.51 16.05
CA ARG A 163 31.82 -0.33 15.37
C ARG A 163 31.49 0.15 13.97
N ASN A 164 31.06 -0.79 13.11
CA ASN A 164 30.62 -0.49 11.75
C ASN A 164 29.38 0.42 11.80
N PRO A 165 29.39 1.61 11.17
CA PRO A 165 28.31 2.59 11.26
C PRO A 165 26.98 2.09 10.69
N LEU A 166 27.01 1.20 9.70
CA LEU A 166 25.81 0.57 9.13
C LEU A 166 25.15 -0.38 10.14
N ALA A 167 25.94 -1.10 10.93
CA ALA A 167 25.43 -1.95 11.99
C ALA A 167 24.85 -1.11 13.13
N VAL A 168 25.51 -0.01 13.50
CA VAL A 168 25.00 0.94 14.53
C VAL A 168 23.67 1.56 14.10
N PHE A 169 23.52 1.91 12.82
CA PHE A 169 22.26 2.42 12.26
C PHE A 169 21.15 1.36 12.27
N LEU A 170 21.45 0.12 11.89
CA LEU A 170 20.46 -0.96 11.96
C LEU A 170 20.05 -1.27 13.40
N GLU A 171 21.00 -1.17 14.33
CA GLU A 171 20.76 -1.35 15.76
C GLU A 171 19.97 -0.21 16.40
N SER A 172 20.15 1.04 15.95
CA SER A 172 19.37 2.18 16.44
C SER A 172 17.90 2.13 16.05
N MET A 173 17.54 1.32 15.04
CA MET A 173 16.15 1.06 14.68
C MET A 173 15.46 0.04 15.61
N LEU A 174 16.20 -0.63 16.49
CA LEU A 174 15.65 -1.63 17.40
C LEU A 174 15.34 -1.01 18.77
N PRO A 175 14.08 -1.08 19.25
CA PRO A 175 13.65 -0.37 20.46
C PRO A 175 14.26 -0.91 21.77
N TRP A 176 14.99 -2.02 21.73
CA TRP A 176 15.66 -2.64 22.88
C TRP A 176 17.18 -2.41 22.91
N VAL A 177 17.75 -1.69 21.94
CA VAL A 177 19.17 -1.35 21.92
C VAL A 177 19.37 0.08 22.39
N ASN A 178 19.98 0.26 23.57
CA ASN A 178 20.34 1.56 24.10
C ASN A 178 21.82 1.83 23.83
N LEU A 179 22.09 2.76 22.92
CA LEU A 179 23.43 3.31 22.66
C LEU A 179 23.61 4.49 23.64
N GLY A 180 23.91 4.17 24.89
CA GLY A 180 24.14 5.18 25.92
C GLY A 180 25.41 5.99 25.63
N GLU A 181 25.28 7.31 25.69
CA GLU A 181 26.37 8.25 25.94
C GLU A 181 26.85 7.98 27.37
N GLY A 182 28.09 7.55 27.54
CA GLY A 182 28.65 7.31 28.86
C GLY A 182 28.72 8.64 29.61
N ASP A 183 28.04 8.75 30.73
CA ASP A 183 28.29 9.79 31.72
C ASP A 183 29.75 9.64 32.19
N ASP A 184 30.63 10.48 31.66
CA ASP A 184 31.95 10.75 32.22
C ASP A 184 31.76 11.59 33.51
N ASP A 185 31.43 10.94 34.62
CA ASP A 185 31.39 11.57 35.95
C ASP A 185 32.00 10.64 37.02
N ALA A 186 33.32 10.78 37.24
CA ALA A 186 34.09 10.40 38.45
C ALA A 186 35.57 10.75 38.19
N ASP A 187 36.36 11.49 38.96
CA ASP A 187 36.29 11.96 40.34
C ASP A 187 37.24 13.18 40.46
N HIS A 188 36.75 14.33 40.93
CA HIS A 188 37.62 15.35 41.52
C HIS A 188 37.02 15.84 42.83
N GLN A 189 37.40 15.16 43.92
CA GLN A 189 37.17 15.59 45.29
C GLN A 189 38.44 16.29 45.80
N PRO A 190 38.40 17.59 46.18
CA PRO A 190 39.38 18.15 47.08
C PRO A 190 38.85 18.14 48.51
N ASP A 191 39.55 17.41 49.37
CA ASP A 191 39.37 17.43 50.82
C ASP A 191 39.64 18.84 51.37
N ASN A 192 38.73 19.35 52.21
CA ASN A 192 39.00 20.48 53.08
C ASN A 192 38.41 20.23 54.46
N ASN A 193 39.27 19.84 55.41
CA ASN A 193 38.95 19.77 56.84
C ASN A 193 39.61 20.96 57.55
N GLY A 194 38.81 21.70 58.32
CA GLY A 194 39.27 22.60 59.37
C GLY A 194 39.43 21.87 60.70
#